data_AF-A0A837I614-F1
#
_entry.id   AF-A0A837I614-F1
#
_cell.length_a   1.000
_cell.length_b   1.000
_cell.length_c   1.000
_cell.angle_alpha   90.00
_cell.angle_beta   90.00
_cell.angle_gamma   90.00
#
_symmetry.space_group_name_H-M   'P 1'
#
loop_
_entity.id
_entity.type
_entity.pdbx_description
1 polymer ?
#
loop_
_entity_poly.entity_id
_entity_poly.type
_entity_poly.pdbx_seq_one_letter_code
_entity_poly.pdbx_strand_id
1 'polypeptide(L)'
;MTIQIGERKIGPGHPTFIIAEISGNHNQGFERAVEIIKAAHEAGADAIKLQTYTADTITIDSDKPPFRVGAGDKPELWQGKTLH
;
A
#
# COMPACT_ATOMS: atom_id res chain seq x y z
N MET A 1 -7.94 13.94 23.30
CA MET A 1 -6.78 14.58 22.65
C MET A 1 -7.11 14.76 21.18
N THR A 2 -6.78 15.91 20.60
CA THR A 2 -7.04 16.23 19.18
C THR A 2 -5.71 16.51 18.50
N ILE A 3 -5.50 15.97 17.30
CA ILE A 3 -4.36 16.26 16.43
C ILE A 3 -4.85 16.93 15.14
N GLN A 4 -3.96 17.62 14.43
CA GLN A 4 -4.27 18.23 13.15
C GLN A 4 -3.36 17.65 12.06
N ILE A 5 -3.96 17.21 10.96
CA ILE A 5 -3.25 16.74 9.76
C ILE A 5 -3.78 17.56 8.58
N GLY A 6 -2.91 18.36 7.96
CA GLY A 6 -3.33 19.37 6.97
C GLY A 6 -4.38 20.31 7.56
N GLU A 7 -5.54 20.37 6.93
CA GLU A 7 -6.68 21.20 7.36
C GLU A 7 -7.69 20.46 8.25
N ARG A 8 -7.51 19.15 8.50
CA ARG A 8 -8.45 18.33 9.26
C ARG A 8 -8.02 18.17 10.72
N LYS A 9 -8.97 18.33 11.64
CA LYS A 9 -8.81 17.98 13.07
C LYS A 9 -9.28 16.54 13.29
N ILE A 10 -8.50 15.75 14.00
CA ILE A 10 -8.76 14.33 14.26
C ILE A 10 -8.80 14.11 15.77
N GLY A 11 -9.89 13.55 16.27
CA GLY A 11 -10.12 13.28 17.68
C GLY A 11 -11.61 13.28 18.04
N PRO A 12 -11.96 13.13 19.33
CA PRO A 12 -13.35 13.15 19.78
C PRO A 12 -14.08 14.43 19.35
N GLY A 13 -15.31 14.30 18.84
CA GLY A 13 -16.14 15.42 18.39
C GLY A 13 -15.85 15.94 16.97
N HIS A 14 -14.89 15.33 16.24
CA HIS A 14 -14.63 15.62 14.84
C HIS A 14 -15.09 14.47 13.93
N PRO A 15 -15.36 14.72 12.63
CA PRO A 15 -15.65 13.65 11.67
C PRO A 15 -14.53 12.59 11.60
N THR A 16 -14.89 11.37 11.25
CA THR A 16 -13.92 10.30 10.97
C THR A 16 -12.98 10.72 9.86
N PHE A 17 -11.67 10.58 10.08
CA PHE A 17 -10.65 10.85 9.09
C PHE A 17 -10.36 9.58 8.28
N ILE A 18 -10.66 9.59 6.99
CA ILE A 18 -10.57 8.42 6.11
C ILE A 18 -9.28 8.48 5.30
N ILE A 19 -8.43 7.46 5.46
CA ILE A 19 -7.21 7.28 4.68
C ILE A 19 -7.42 6.17 3.66
N ALA A 20 -7.37 6.50 2.37
CA ALA A 20 -7.38 5.52 1.31
C ALA A 20 -5.96 4.95 1.10
N GLU A 21 -5.81 3.65 1.34
CA GLU A 21 -4.55 2.92 1.15
C GLU A 21 -4.40 2.48 -0.31
N ILE A 22 -3.34 2.95 -0.99
CA ILE A 22 -3.09 2.59 -2.41
C ILE A 22 -2.11 1.42 -2.56
N SER A 23 -1.19 1.23 -1.60
CA SER A 23 -0.20 0.13 -1.63
C SER A 23 0.46 -0.01 -3.01
N GLY A 24 0.64 -1.23 -3.52
CA GLY A 24 1.13 -1.53 -4.88
C GLY A 24 0.06 -1.56 -5.97
N ASN A 25 -1.19 -1.13 -5.72
CA ASN A 25 -2.29 -1.23 -6.70
C ASN A 25 -2.09 -0.38 -7.97
N HIS A 26 -1.12 0.54 -7.93
CA HIS A 26 -0.70 1.31 -9.09
C HIS A 26 0.21 0.52 -10.05
N ASN A 27 0.70 -0.67 -9.68
CA ASN A 27 1.54 -1.54 -10.51
C ASN A 27 2.73 -0.81 -11.17
N GLN A 28 3.37 0.10 -10.43
CA GLN A 28 4.45 0.97 -10.92
C GLN A 28 4.08 1.90 -12.10
N GLY A 29 2.79 2.00 -12.44
CA GLY A 29 2.28 2.94 -13.44
C GLY A 29 1.92 4.29 -12.80
N PHE A 30 2.58 5.37 -13.24
CA PHE A 30 2.29 6.72 -12.75
C PHE A 30 0.84 7.12 -13.02
N GLU A 31 0.36 6.95 -14.25
CA GLU A 31 -1.01 7.34 -14.60
C GLU A 31 -2.06 6.53 -13.84
N ARG A 32 -1.76 5.24 -13.60
CA ARG A 32 -2.62 4.41 -12.77
C ARG A 32 -2.67 4.91 -11.31
N ALA A 33 -1.55 5.37 -10.76
CA ALA A 33 -1.54 5.98 -9.44
C ALA A 33 -2.40 7.25 -9.40
N VAL A 34 -2.30 8.10 -10.43
CA VAL A 34 -3.11 9.32 -10.56
C VAL A 34 -4.61 8.99 -10.64
N GLU A 35 -5.01 7.99 -11.41
CA GLU A 35 -6.39 7.51 -11.49
C GLU A 35 -6.93 7.07 -10.12
N ILE A 36 -6.15 6.27 -9.38
CA ILE A 36 -6.54 5.79 -8.05
C ILE A 36 -6.72 6.97 -7.08
N ILE A 37 -5.81 7.94 -7.11
CA ILE A 37 -5.88 9.13 -6.25
C ILE A 37 -7.15 9.95 -6.55
N LYS A 38 -7.47 10.16 -7.84
CA LYS A 38 -8.70 10.86 -8.24
C LYS A 38 -9.95 10.12 -7.75
N ALA A 39 -10.02 8.82 -7.96
CA ALA A 39 -11.15 8.00 -7.51
C ALA A 39 -11.31 8.04 -5.98
N ALA A 40 -10.20 8.02 -5.22
CA ALA A 40 -10.25 8.12 -3.77
C ALA A 40 -10.74 9.50 -3.29
N HIS A 41 -10.34 10.58 -3.96
CA HIS A 41 -10.87 11.91 -3.70
C HIS A 41 -12.37 12.00 -3.98
N GLU A 42 -12.82 11.50 -5.13
CA GLU A 42 -14.24 11.45 -5.52
C GLU A 42 -15.08 10.62 -4.53
N ALA A 43 -14.51 9.56 -3.96
CA ALA A 43 -15.14 8.74 -2.92
C ALA A 43 -15.18 9.42 -1.53
N GLY A 44 -14.54 10.58 -1.36
CA GLY A 44 -14.55 11.35 -0.12
C GLY A 44 -13.44 10.96 0.88
N ALA A 45 -12.34 10.35 0.43
CA ALA A 45 -11.18 10.14 1.28
C ALA A 45 -10.52 11.47 1.66
N ASP A 46 -10.04 11.57 2.91
CA ASP A 46 -9.35 12.77 3.41
C ASP A 46 -7.86 12.76 3.09
N ALA A 47 -7.28 11.57 2.93
CA ALA A 47 -5.88 11.39 2.62
C ALA A 47 -5.60 10.10 1.83
N ILE A 48 -4.44 10.07 1.21
CA ILE A 48 -3.87 8.88 0.56
C ILE A 48 -2.68 8.40 1.37
N LYS A 49 -2.55 7.08 1.51
CA LYS A 49 -1.33 6.45 2.02
C LYS A 49 -0.65 5.65 0.92
N LEU A 50 0.62 6.00 0.65
CA LEU A 50 1.51 5.30 -0.27
C LEU A 50 2.64 4.64 0.54
N GLN A 51 3.07 3.46 0.09
CA GLN A 51 4.26 2.79 0.61
C GLN A 51 5.46 3.16 -0.26
N THR A 52 6.54 3.65 0.34
CA THR A 52 7.76 4.07 -0.37
C THR A 52 8.92 3.09 -0.20
N TYR A 53 8.67 1.94 0.42
CA TYR A 53 9.66 0.89 0.64
C TYR A 53 9.91 0.10 -0.64
N THR A 54 11.16 -0.28 -0.88
CA THR A 54 11.53 -1.31 -1.86
C THR A 54 11.66 -2.65 -1.15
N ALA A 55 11.64 -3.76 -1.91
CA ALA A 55 11.86 -5.09 -1.35
C ALA A 55 13.15 -5.12 -0.49
N ASP A 56 14.24 -4.56 -1.01
CA ASP A 56 15.55 -4.45 -0.35
C ASP A 56 15.51 -3.81 1.05
N THR A 57 14.49 -2.99 1.35
CA THR A 57 14.37 -2.30 2.65
C THR A 57 13.54 -3.06 3.68
N ILE A 58 12.78 -4.07 3.27
CA ILE A 58 11.82 -4.77 4.15
C ILE A 58 11.90 -6.30 4.04
N THR A 59 12.70 -6.83 3.12
CA THR A 59 12.89 -8.26 2.89
C THR A 59 14.35 -8.65 3.06
N ILE A 60 14.61 -9.96 3.02
CA ILE A 60 15.96 -10.53 3.11
C ILE A 60 16.25 -11.18 1.77
N ASP A 61 17.34 -10.77 1.13
CA ASP A 61 17.87 -11.46 -0.06
C ASP A 61 18.39 -12.85 0.35
N SER A 62 17.52 -13.85 0.20
CA SER A 62 17.78 -15.22 0.62
C SER A 62 16.99 -16.18 -0.25
N ASP A 63 17.69 -17.20 -0.72
CA ASP A 63 17.12 -18.28 -1.54
C ASP A 63 16.89 -19.57 -0.74
N LYS A 64 17.00 -19.52 0.59
CA LYS A 64 16.72 -20.66 1.47
C LYS A 64 15.24 -21.07 1.37
N PRO A 65 14.90 -22.34 1.67
CA PRO A 65 13.53 -22.85 1.54
C PRO A 65 12.43 -21.97 2.17
N PRO A 66 12.61 -21.34 3.35
CA PRO A 66 11.58 -20.46 3.93
C PRO A 66 11.30 -19.18 3.11
N PHE A 67 12.24 -18.76 2.26
CA PHE A 67 12.15 -17.55 1.44
C PHE A 67 11.81 -17.84 -0.01
N ARG A 68 11.61 -19.11 -0.38
CA ARG A 68 11.18 -19.51 -1.72
C ARG A 68 9.67 -19.72 -1.75
N VAL A 69 9.05 -19.18 -2.80
CA VAL A 69 7.66 -19.46 -3.11
C VAL A 69 7.57 -20.82 -3.79
N GLY A 70 7.24 -21.85 -3.03
CA GLY A 70 7.04 -23.21 -3.53
C GLY A 70 5.88 -23.33 -4.52
N ALA A 71 5.93 -24.36 -5.36
CA ALA A 71 4.82 -24.77 -6.23
C ALA A 71 3.70 -25.41 -5.38
N GLY A 72 2.44 -25.09 -5.70
CA GLY A 72 1.25 -25.48 -4.93
C GLY A 72 0.08 -24.53 -5.23
N ASP A 73 -0.76 -24.23 -4.24
CA ASP A 73 -1.94 -23.36 -4.38
C ASP A 73 -1.63 -21.86 -4.59
N LYS A 74 -0.38 -21.52 -4.92
CA LYS A 74 0.06 -20.13 -5.13
C LYS A 74 -0.14 -19.73 -6.60
N PRO A 75 -0.50 -18.47 -6.89
CA PRO A 75 -0.64 -18.01 -8.27
C PRO A 75 0.65 -18.21 -9.06
N GLU A 76 0.53 -18.62 -10.33
CA GLU A 76 1.65 -18.90 -11.23
C GLU A 76 2.68 -17.76 -11.27
N LEU A 77 2.21 -16.51 -11.22
CA LEU A 77 3.01 -15.29 -11.16
C LEU A 77 4.10 -15.31 -10.07
N TRP A 78 3.85 -16.01 -8.96
CA TRP A 78 4.73 -16.03 -7.79
C TRP A 78 5.58 -17.30 -7.69
N GLN A 79 5.29 -18.34 -8.46
CA GLN A 79 5.97 -19.63 -8.31
C GLN A 79 7.45 -19.52 -8.70
N GLY A 80 8.33 -20.12 -7.89
CA GLY A 80 9.77 -20.10 -8.12
C GLY A 80 10.47 -18.77 -7.77
N LYS A 81 9.73 -17.73 -7.38
CA LYS A 81 10.30 -16.48 -6.89
C LYS A 81 10.76 -16.58 -5.43
N THR A 82 11.63 -15.66 -5.05
CA THR A 82 11.99 -15.37 -3.65
C THR A 82 10.99 -14.38 -3.03
N LEU A 83 11.03 -14.24 -1.70
CA LEU A 83 10.35 -13.16 -0.99
C LEU A 83 11.09 -11.82 -1.06
N HIS A 84 12.22 -11.78 -1.78
CA HIS A 84 12.91 -10.59 -2.22
C HIS A 84 12.56 -10.30 -3.67
#